data_AF-A0A7J9VVT1-F1
#
_entry.id   AF-A0A7J9VVT1-F1
#
_cell.length_a   1.000
_cell.length_b   1.000
_cell.length_c   1.000
_cell.angle_alpha   90.00
_cell.angle_beta   90.00
_cell.angle_gamma   90.00
#
_symmetry.space_group_name_H-M   'P 1'
#
loop_
_entity.id
_entity.type
_entity.pdbx_description
1 polymer ?
#
loop_
_entity_poly.entity_id
_entity_poly.type
_entity_poly.pdbx_seq_one_letter_code
_entity_poly.pdbx_strand_id
1 'polypeptide(L)'
;MLSAPRKEFPEFPAAIAYLPLLDPDDALGRLEARYTRLREELAQCDVELASASEMVPRLFLLEGEYLRAVTAAELTWVGALIDDMRADRITWTPEWLARVAAGSRSAGTTHTH
;
A
#
# COMPACT_ATOMS: atom_id res chain seq x y z
N MET A 1 -2.66 15.35 -14.45
CA MET A 1 -1.38 15.86 -15.02
C MET A 1 -0.71 14.71 -15.76
N LEU A 2 -0.39 14.84 -17.06
CA LEU A 2 0.26 13.78 -17.84
C LEU A 2 1.79 13.90 -17.89
N SER A 3 2.32 15.12 -17.73
CA SER A 3 3.75 15.41 -17.89
C SER A 3 4.52 15.52 -16.57
N ALA A 4 3.86 15.97 -15.50
CA ALA A 4 4.48 16.12 -14.18
C ALA A 4 3.67 15.36 -13.14
N PRO A 5 4.28 14.38 -12.44
CA PRO A 5 3.61 13.65 -11.38
C PRO A 5 3.35 14.59 -10.22
N ARG A 6 2.09 14.71 -9.81
CA ARG A 6 1.74 15.39 -8.56
C ARG A 6 1.89 14.40 -7.42
N LYS A 7 2.39 14.84 -6.27
CA LYS A 7 2.28 14.08 -5.01
C LYS A 7 0.82 14.11 -4.56
N GLU A 8 -0.01 13.33 -5.21
CA GLU A 8 -1.28 12.88 -4.65
C GLU A 8 -0.90 11.81 -3.64
N PHE A 9 -1.24 12.00 -2.37
CA PHE A 9 -1.08 10.97 -1.37
C PHE A 9 -2.39 10.17 -1.35
N PRO A 10 -2.45 9.00 -2.03
CA PRO A 10 -3.61 8.15 -1.90
C PRO A 10 -3.80 7.76 -0.43
N GLU A 11 -5.04 7.47 -0.05
CA GLU A 11 -5.41 7.21 1.36
C GLU A 11 -4.60 6.04 1.95
N PHE A 12 -4.21 5.06 1.12
CA PHE A 12 -3.51 3.88 1.60
C PHE A 12 -2.07 4.15 2.08
N PRO A 13 -1.17 4.82 1.33
CA PRO A 13 0.11 5.28 1.88
C PRO A 13 -0.02 6.12 3.15
N ALA A 14 -1.07 6.94 3.27
CA ALA A 14 -1.33 7.66 4.51
C ALA A 14 -1.69 6.70 5.66
N ALA A 15 -2.53 5.70 5.42
CA ALA A 15 -2.87 4.67 6.40
C ALA A 15 -1.64 3.84 6.85
N ILE A 16 -0.71 3.55 5.94
CA ILE A 16 0.54 2.84 6.25
C ILE A 16 1.39 3.62 7.26
N ALA A 17 1.43 4.94 7.17
CA ALA A 17 2.14 5.78 8.14
C ALA A 17 1.59 5.65 9.58
N TYR A 18 0.35 5.19 9.74
CA TYR A 18 -0.31 4.97 11.02
C TYR A 18 -0.29 3.51 11.48
N LEU A 19 0.32 2.57 10.75
CA LEU A 19 0.45 1.17 11.17
C LEU A 19 1.00 1.00 12.60
N PRO A 20 2.03 1.75 13.05
CA PRO A 20 2.56 1.61 14.40
C PRO A 20 1.59 1.98 15.53
N LEU A 21 0.43 2.56 15.21
CA LEU A 21 -0.64 2.84 16.18
C LEU A 21 -1.52 1.62 16.46
N LEU A 22 -1.36 0.54 15.68
CA LEU A 22 -2.05 -0.74 15.87
C LEU A 22 -1.11 -1.75 16.54
N ASP A 23 -1.72 -2.75 17.16
CA ASP A 23 -1.00 -3.99 17.47
C ASP A 23 -0.59 -4.69 16.16
N PRO A 24 0.60 -5.33 16.08
CA PRO A 24 1.03 -6.06 14.90
C PRO A 24 -0.01 -7.07 14.36
N ASP A 25 -0.72 -7.78 15.24
CA ASP A 25 -1.73 -8.76 14.83
C ASP A 25 -2.98 -8.08 14.24
N ASP A 26 -3.41 -6.96 14.83
CA ASP A 26 -4.50 -6.13 14.30
C ASP A 26 -4.15 -5.53 12.93
N ALA A 27 -2.90 -5.07 12.77
CA ALA A 27 -2.39 -4.56 11.51
C ALA A 27 -2.38 -5.66 10.44
N LEU A 28 -1.88 -6.86 10.78
CA LEU A 28 -1.86 -8.02 9.89
C LEU A 28 -3.27 -8.38 9.43
N GLY A 29 -4.23 -8.52 10.36
CA GLY A 29 -5.62 -8.86 10.01
C GLY A 29 -6.28 -7.84 9.07
N ARG A 30 -6.00 -6.54 9.24
CA ARG A 30 -6.50 -5.49 8.32
C ARG A 30 -5.85 -5.56 6.94
N LEU A 31 -4.55 -5.86 6.88
CA LEU A 31 -3.83 -6.03 5.61
C LEU A 31 -4.34 -7.27 4.85
N GLU A 32 -4.62 -8.38 5.54
CA GLU A 32 -5.20 -9.59 4.94
C GLU A 32 -6.60 -9.35 4.37
N ALA A 33 -7.44 -8.59 5.10
CA ALA A 33 -8.74 -8.18 4.60
C ALA A 33 -8.62 -7.29 3.35
N ARG A 34 -7.64 -6.36 3.34
CA ARG A 34 -7.34 -5.53 2.17
C ARG A 34 -6.85 -6.35 0.98
N TYR A 35 -5.92 -7.29 1.21
CA TYR A 35 -5.40 -8.19 0.19
C TYR A 35 -6.50 -8.97 -0.51
N THR A 36 -7.46 -9.48 0.27
CA THR A 36 -8.63 -10.20 -0.26
C THR A 36 -9.46 -9.31 -1.19
N ARG A 37 -9.76 -8.07 -0.77
CA ARG A 37 -10.51 -7.11 -1.59
C ARG A 37 -9.78 -6.74 -2.88
N LEU A 38 -8.48 -6.44 -2.80
CA LEU A 38 -7.66 -6.13 -3.97
C LEU A 38 -7.63 -7.29 -4.97
N ARG A 39 -7.62 -8.53 -4.49
CA ARG A 39 -7.66 -9.73 -5.34
C ARG A 39 -8.99 -9.86 -6.08
N GLU A 40 -10.10 -9.57 -5.39
CA GLU A 40 -11.45 -9.55 -5.97
C GLU A 40 -11.59 -8.43 -7.01
N GLU A 41 -11.15 -7.22 -6.67
CA GLU A 41 -11.14 -6.05 -7.56
C GLU A 41 -10.31 -6.32 -8.82
N LEU A 42 -9.12 -6.90 -8.68
CA LEU A 42 -8.27 -7.23 -9.82
C LEU A 42 -8.94 -8.25 -10.76
N ALA A 43 -9.56 -9.28 -10.20
CA ALA A 43 -10.29 -10.27 -10.98
C ALA A 43 -11.48 -9.66 -11.72
N GLN A 44 -12.19 -8.73 -11.07
CA GLN A 44 -13.30 -7.99 -11.69
C GLN A 44 -12.81 -7.11 -12.85
N CYS A 45 -11.71 -6.37 -12.66
CA CYS A 45 -11.09 -5.59 -13.74
C CYS A 45 -10.68 -6.46 -14.93
N ASP A 46 -10.13 -7.65 -14.69
CA ASP A 46 -9.75 -8.59 -15.74
C ASP A 46 -10.96 -9.03 -16.59
N VAL A 47 -12.09 -9.33 -15.95
CA VAL A 47 -13.34 -9.70 -16.63
C VAL A 47 -13.91 -8.54 -17.44
N GLU A 48 -13.96 -7.35 -16.85
CA GLU A 48 -14.49 -6.15 -17.49
C GLU A 48 -13.66 -5.76 -18.72
N LEU A 49 -12.33 -5.74 -18.60
CA LEU A 49 -11.44 -5.43 -19.71
C LEU A 49 -11.54 -6.46 -20.84
N ALA A 50 -11.60 -7.76 -20.51
CA ALA A 50 -11.73 -8.81 -21.51
C ALA A 50 -13.04 -8.65 -22.30
N SER A 51 -14.17 -8.47 -21.59
CA SER A 51 -15.48 -8.29 -22.24
C SER A 51 -15.58 -7.02 -23.09
N ALA A 52 -15.00 -5.90 -22.64
CA ALA A 52 -15.07 -4.64 -23.35
C ALA A 52 -14.14 -4.59 -24.58
N SER A 53 -13.06 -5.38 -24.59
CA SER A 53 -12.06 -5.39 -25.68
C SER A 53 -12.61 -5.82 -27.04
N GLU A 54 -13.74 -6.54 -27.07
CA GLU A 54 -14.43 -6.95 -28.28
C GLU A 54 -15.38 -5.87 -28.82
N MET A 55 -15.80 -4.92 -27.98
CA MET A 55 -16.85 -3.96 -28.29
C MET A 55 -16.33 -2.54 -28.58
N VAL A 56 -15.21 -2.13 -27.97
CA VAL A 56 -14.69 -0.77 -28.10
C VAL A 56 -13.18 -0.74 -28.38
N PRO A 57 -12.68 0.26 -29.13
CA PRO A 57 -11.25 0.44 -29.33
C PRO A 57 -10.48 0.64 -28.01
N ARG A 58 -9.25 0.12 -27.96
CA ARG A 58 -8.36 0.19 -26.78
C ARG A 58 -8.20 1.59 -26.17
N LEU A 59 -8.27 2.65 -26.99
CA LEU A 59 -8.17 4.03 -26.49
C LEU A 59 -9.16 4.30 -25.34
N PHE A 60 -10.35 3.71 -25.39
CA PHE A 60 -11.39 3.87 -24.37
C PHE A 60 -11.26 2.89 -23.20
N LEU A 61 -10.27 2.00 -23.23
CA LEU A 61 -9.98 1.02 -22.18
C LEU A 61 -8.80 1.45 -21.29
N LEU A 62 -8.06 2.50 -21.68
CA LEU A 62 -6.81 2.91 -21.02
C LEU A 62 -6.98 3.23 -19.53
N GLU A 63 -8.12 3.80 -19.14
CA GLU A 63 -8.42 4.05 -17.72
C GLU A 63 -8.53 2.74 -16.93
N GLY A 64 -9.27 1.77 -17.46
CA GLY A 64 -9.39 0.43 -16.85
C GLY A 64 -8.05 -0.31 -16.83
N GLU A 65 -7.26 -0.25 -17.91
CA GLU A 65 -5.91 -0.82 -17.96
C GLU A 65 -5.02 -0.22 -16.84
N TYR A 66 -5.10 1.10 -16.64
CA TYR A 66 -4.35 1.81 -15.61
C TYR A 66 -4.80 1.39 -14.20
N LEU A 67 -6.11 1.40 -13.92
CA LEU A 67 -6.64 1.00 -12.61
C LEU A 67 -6.24 -0.45 -12.27
N ARG A 68 -6.42 -1.38 -13.22
CA ARG A 68 -5.98 -2.77 -13.08
C ARG A 68 -4.49 -2.86 -12.74
N ALA A 69 -3.63 -2.10 -13.42
CA ALA A 69 -2.20 -2.10 -13.18
C ALA A 69 -1.84 -1.58 -11.78
N VAL A 70 -2.51 -0.52 -11.31
CA VAL A 70 -2.31 0.02 -9.95
C VAL A 70 -2.79 -0.98 -8.89
N THR A 71 -3.97 -1.58 -9.06
CA THR A 71 -4.51 -2.60 -8.15
C THR A 71 -3.59 -3.82 -8.07
N ALA A 72 -3.06 -4.30 -9.20
CA ALA A 72 -2.11 -5.41 -9.22
C ALA A 72 -0.79 -5.10 -8.49
N ALA A 73 -0.27 -3.88 -8.68
CA ALA A 73 0.93 -3.43 -8.00
C ALA A 73 0.71 -3.36 -6.49
N GLU A 74 -0.43 -2.82 -6.06
CA GLU A 74 -0.77 -2.75 -4.65
C GLU A 74 -0.97 -4.14 -4.02
N LEU A 75 -1.71 -5.04 -4.70
CA LEU A 75 -1.91 -6.42 -4.26
C LEU A 75 -0.57 -7.14 -4.02
N THR A 76 0.37 -6.97 -4.97
CA THR A 76 1.71 -7.56 -4.87
C THR A 76 2.47 -7.02 -3.67
N TRP A 77 2.45 -5.70 -3.47
CA TRP A 77 3.14 -5.05 -2.36
C TRP A 77 2.56 -5.44 -1.00
N VAL A 78 1.22 -5.44 -0.87
CA VAL A 78 0.52 -5.84 0.36
C VAL A 78 0.79 -7.31 0.68
N GLY A 79 0.80 -8.19 -0.33
CA GLY A 79 1.14 -9.60 -0.13
C GLY A 79 2.54 -9.79 0.46
N ALA A 80 3.53 -9.09 -0.09
CA ALA A 80 4.90 -9.15 0.42
C ALA A 80 5.01 -8.64 1.87
N LEU A 81 4.31 -7.55 2.20
CA LEU A 81 4.28 -7.03 3.57
C LEU A 81 3.63 -8.02 4.56
N ILE A 82 2.52 -8.66 4.17
CA ILE A 82 1.88 -9.72 4.96
C ILE A 82 2.86 -10.87 5.22
N ASP A 83 3.60 -11.30 4.19
CA ASP A 83 4.59 -12.38 4.31
C ASP A 83 5.76 -11.98 5.22
N ASP A 84 6.19 -10.72 5.19
CA ASP A 84 7.20 -10.20 6.11
C ASP A 84 6.71 -10.16 7.57
N MET A 85 5.46 -9.77 7.79
CA MET A 85 4.85 -9.72 9.13
C MET A 85 4.64 -11.14 9.70
N ARG A 86 4.12 -12.07 8.89
CA ARG A 86 3.93 -13.48 9.30
C ARG A 86 5.23 -14.21 9.61
N ALA A 87 6.33 -13.77 9.00
CA ALA A 87 7.66 -14.32 9.25
C ALA A 87 8.43 -13.56 10.34
N ASP A 88 7.76 -12.68 11.09
CA ASP A 88 8.34 -11.82 12.12
C ASP A 88 9.53 -10.96 11.65
N ARG A 89 9.65 -10.73 10.32
CA ARG A 89 10.66 -9.83 9.75
C ARG A 89 10.29 -8.36 9.98
N ILE A 90 8.99 -8.08 10.09
CA ILE A 90 8.43 -6.78 10.45
C ILE A 90 7.49 -6.98 11.64
N THR A 91 7.90 -6.49 12.80
CA THR A 91 7.11 -6.47 14.03
C THR A 91 7.57 -5.32 14.91
N TRP A 92 6.77 -4.94 15.91
CA TRP A 92 7.11 -3.89 16.86
C TRP A 92 6.46 -4.15 18.21
N THR A 93 7.07 -3.59 19.27
CA THR A 93 6.45 -3.47 20.59
C THR A 93 6.34 -2.01 20.99
N PRO A 94 5.43 -1.63 21.90
CA PRO A 94 5.34 -0.27 22.42
C PRO A 94 6.67 0.25 22.98
N GLU A 95 7.43 -0.60 23.67
CA GLU A 95 8.74 -0.25 24.25
C GLU A 95 9.79 -0.01 23.16
N TRP A 96 9.78 -0.84 22.11
CA TRP A 96 10.68 -0.66 20.97
C TRP A 96 10.37 0.65 20.24
N LEU A 97 9.09 0.95 19.98
CA LEU A 97 8.66 2.21 19.36
C LEU A 97 9.08 3.43 20.19
N ALA A 98 8.87 3.39 21.52
CA ALA A 98 9.28 4.46 22.41
C ALA A 98 10.80 4.70 22.39
N ARG A 99 11.60 3.62 22.31
CA ARG A 99 13.07 3.69 22.21
C ARG A 99 13.52 4.31 20.89
N VAL A 100 12.93 3.89 19.76
CA VAL A 100 13.24 4.45 18.43
C VAL A 100 12.88 5.94 18.39
N ALA A 101 11.73 6.33 18.94
CA ALA A 101 11.32 7.73 19.02
C ALA A 101 12.23 8.58 19.94
N ALA A 102 12.80 7.99 21.00
CA ALA A 102 13.76 8.68 21.86
C ALA A 102 15.12 8.88 21.18
N GLY A 103 15.59 7.89 20.41
CA GLY A 103 16.85 7.97 19.67
C GLY A 103 16.83 8.95 18.49
N SER A 104 15.67 9.18 17.88
CA SER A 104 15.54 10.18 16.80
C SER A 104 15.62 11.62 17.29
N ARG A 105 15.24 11.88 18.55
CA ARG A 105 15.32 13.23 19.15
C ARG A 105 16.73 13.66 19.53
N SER A 106 17.62 12.72 19.88
CA SER A 106 19.00 13.04 20.25
C SER A 106 19.92 13.28 19.04
N ALA A 107 19.56 12.78 17.85
CA ALA A 107 20.32 12.99 16.62
C ALA A 107 20.03 14.36 15.95
N GLY A 108 18.99 15.08 16.37
CA GLY A 108 18.57 16.35 15.77
C GLY A 108 19.23 17.61 16.36
N THR A 109 20.13 17.49 17.34
CA THR A 109 20.71 18.65 18.07
C THR A 109 22.20 18.85 17.76
N THR A 110 22.58 18.85 16.48
CA THR A 110 23.91 19.31 16.07
C THR A 110 23.83 20.03 14.72
N HIS A 111 23.30 21.25 14.72
CA HIS A 111 23.68 22.29 13.78
C HIS A 111 23.50 23.66 14.45
N THR A 112 24.55 24.11 15.12
CA THR A 112 24.77 25.51 15.46
C THR A 112 25.98 25.95 14.64
N HIS A 113 25.78 26.90 13.74
CA HIS A 113 26.85 27.72 13.20
C HIS A 113 26.33 29.13 12.97
#